data_AF-A0A1E4GEK2-F1
#
_entry.id   AF-A0A1E4GEK2-F1
#
_cell.length_a   1.000
_cell.length_b   1.000
_cell.length_c   1.000
_cell.angle_alpha   90.00
_cell.angle_beta   90.00
_cell.angle_gamma   90.00
#
_symmetry.space_group_name_H-M   'P 1'
#
loop_
_entity.id
_entity.type
_entity.pdbx_description
1 polymer ?
#
loop_
_entity_poly.entity_id
_entity_poly.type
_entity_poly.pdbx_seq_one_letter_code
_entity_poly.pdbx_strand_id
1 'polypeptide(L)'
;MNEAQAFGLIRSGLQTGLWVIGPTLLAITAAGLVTSIIQALTQIQEQTVGFVVKVAVTLACLWLMGPWMLHRMADHLRIVLEAIAV
;
A
#
# COMPACT_ATOMS: atom_id res chain seq x y z
N MET A 1 7.30 29.53 5.31
CA MET A 1 7.06 28.60 4.17
C MET A 1 6.77 29.38 2.88
N ASN A 2 7.60 29.22 1.85
CA ASN A 2 7.39 29.80 0.51
C ASN A 2 6.63 28.79 -0.40
N GLU A 3 6.01 29.25 -1.50
CA GLU A 3 5.19 28.42 -2.39
C GLU A 3 5.95 27.18 -2.92
N ALA A 4 7.22 27.36 -3.31
CA ALA A 4 8.08 26.26 -3.77
C ALA A 4 8.30 25.18 -2.69
N GLN A 5 8.35 25.55 -1.41
CA GLN A 5 8.51 24.60 -0.30
C GLN A 5 7.23 23.81 -0.07
N ALA A 6 6.06 24.46 -0.18
CA ALA A 6 4.76 23.79 -0.05
C ALA A 6 4.58 22.72 -1.15
N PHE A 7 4.89 23.05 -2.41
CA PHE A 7 4.86 22.07 -3.50
C PHE A 7 5.84 20.92 -3.29
N GLY A 8 7.05 21.19 -2.79
CA GLY A 8 8.04 20.17 -2.46
C GLY A 8 7.53 19.18 -1.40
N LEU A 9 6.89 19.70 -0.34
CA LEU A 9 6.33 18.89 0.73
C LEU A 9 5.21 17.97 0.22
N ILE A 10 4.27 18.52 -0.56
CA ILE A 10 3.18 17.74 -1.17
C ILE A 10 3.73 16.62 -2.08
N ARG A 11 4.72 16.92 -2.93
CA ARG A 11 5.35 15.92 -3.81
C ARG A 11 5.99 14.80 -2.99
N SER A 12 6.70 15.14 -1.92
CA SER A 12 7.34 14.13 -1.05
C SER A 12 6.32 13.26 -0.30
N GLY A 13 5.17 13.83 0.07
CA GLY A 13 4.05 13.09 0.66
C GLY A 13 3.42 12.12 -0.32
N LEU A 14 3.18 12.54 -1.57
CA LEU A 14 2.69 11.66 -2.62
C LEU A 14 3.67 10.50 -2.90
N GLN A 15 4.97 10.81 -2.95
CA GLN A 15 6.00 9.77 -3.11
C GLN A 15 5.99 8.79 -1.94
N THR A 16 5.88 9.27 -0.70
CA THR A 16 5.79 8.41 0.50
C THR A 16 4.55 7.54 0.44
N GLY A 17 3.39 8.12 0.10
CA GLY A 17 2.14 7.39 -0.09
C GLY A 17 2.29 6.26 -1.11
N LEU A 18 2.91 6.54 -2.25
CA LEU A 18 3.16 5.53 -3.30
C LEU A 18 4.03 4.37 -2.80
N TRP A 19 5.09 4.66 -2.04
CA TRP A 19 5.94 3.63 -1.43
C TRP A 19 5.19 2.79 -0.40
N VAL A 20 4.28 3.39 0.37
CA VAL A 20 3.49 2.70 1.39
C VAL A 20 2.43 1.79 0.76
N ILE A 21 1.69 2.26 -0.25
CA ILE A 21 0.64 1.46 -0.88
C ILE A 21 1.19 0.44 -1.89
N GLY A 22 2.36 0.69 -2.48
CA GLY A 22 2.95 -0.11 -3.55
C GLY A 22 3.04 -1.62 -3.26
N PRO A 23 3.64 -2.05 -2.14
CA PRO A 23 3.75 -3.47 -1.79
C PRO A 23 2.39 -4.15 -1.66
N THR A 24 1.42 -3.48 -1.05
CA THR A 24 0.07 -4.02 -0.84
C THR A 24 -0.66 -4.17 -2.17
N LEU A 25 -0.57 -3.17 -3.07
CA LEU A 25 -1.16 -3.23 -4.40
C LEU A 25 -0.57 -4.35 -5.26
N LEU A 26 0.75 -4.53 -5.23
CA LEU A 26 1.43 -5.63 -5.93
C LEU A 26 0.97 -6.99 -5.39
N ALA A 27 0.88 -7.14 -4.06
CA ALA A 27 0.44 -8.37 -3.44
C ALA A 27 -1.00 -8.74 -3.81
N ILE A 28 -1.94 -7.77 -3.75
CA ILE A 28 -3.33 -7.98 -4.12
C ILE A 28 -3.47 -8.32 -5.61
N THR A 29 -2.70 -7.64 -6.46
CA THR A 29 -2.71 -7.89 -7.92
C THR A 29 -2.20 -9.28 -8.24
N ALA A 30 -1.07 -9.68 -7.66
CA ALA A 30 -0.50 -11.02 -7.83
C ALA A 30 -1.46 -12.10 -7.32
N ALA A 31 -2.07 -11.91 -6.14
CA ALA A 31 -3.07 -12.82 -5.61
C ALA A 31 -4.29 -12.93 -6.53
N GLY A 32 -4.78 -11.79 -7.05
CA GLY A 32 -5.87 -11.77 -8.01
C GLY A 32 -5.58 -12.61 -9.26
N LEU A 33 -4.38 -12.46 -9.83
CA LEU A 33 -3.93 -13.24 -10.99
C LEU A 33 -3.81 -14.73 -10.68
N VAL A 34 -3.23 -15.10 -9.53
CA VAL A 34 -3.11 -16.51 -9.12
C VAL A 34 -4.50 -17.12 -8.93
N THR A 35 -5.41 -16.40 -8.26
CA THR A 35 -6.77 -16.89 -8.03
C THR A 35 -7.57 -17.04 -9.32
N SER A 36 -7.43 -16.14 -10.30
CA SER A 36 -8.17 -16.25 -11.56
C SER A 36 -7.72 -17.45 -12.38
N ILE A 37 -6.42 -17.78 -12.35
CA ILE A 37 -5.89 -18.99 -12.99
C ILE A 37 -6.44 -20.25 -12.31
N ILE A 38 -6.42 -20.32 -10.99
CA ILE A 38 -6.92 -21.49 -10.24
C ILE A 38 -8.42 -21.68 -10.45
N GLN A 39 -9.20 -20.59 -10.43
CA GLN A 39 -10.64 -20.62 -10.69
C GLN A 39 -10.94 -21.10 -12.12
N ALA A 40 -10.14 -20.69 -13.11
CA ALA A 40 -10.27 -21.16 -14.49
C ALA A 40 -9.94 -22.65 -14.64
N LEU A 41 -8.86 -23.13 -14.00
CA LEU A 41 -8.41 -24.52 -14.11
C LEU A 41 -9.35 -25.51 -13.41
N THR A 42 -9.97 -25.11 -12.30
CA THR A 42 -10.87 -25.97 -11.51
C THR A 42 -12.33 -25.86 -11.91
N GLN A 43 -12.67 -24.92 -12.80
CA GLN A 43 -14.05 -24.55 -13.18
C GLN A 43 -14.93 -24.08 -12.01
N ILE A 44 -14.37 -23.81 -10.83
CA ILE A 44 -15.09 -23.27 -9.67
C ILE A 44 -15.02 -21.73 -9.75
N GLN A 45 -16.11 -21.11 -10.21
CA GLN A 45 -16.26 -19.65 -10.32
C GLN A 45 -17.04 -19.04 -9.14
N GLU A 46 -16.86 -19.60 -7.95
CA GLU A 46 -17.45 -19.07 -6.73
C GLU A 46 -16.71 -17.78 -6.32
N GLN A 47 -17.43 -16.66 -6.36
CA GLN A 47 -16.87 -15.33 -6.09
C GLN A 47 -16.25 -15.22 -4.69
N THR A 48 -16.77 -15.97 -3.71
CA THR A 48 -16.30 -16.02 -2.32
C THR A 48 -14.88 -16.55 -2.19
N VAL A 49 -14.46 -17.53 -2.99
CA VAL A 49 -13.10 -18.10 -2.94
C VAL A 49 -12.06 -17.03 -3.29
N GLY A 50 -12.28 -16.31 -4.39
CA GLY A 50 -11.38 -15.23 -4.82
C GLY A 50 -11.33 -14.08 -3.81
N PHE A 51 -12.44 -13.78 -3.16
CA PHE A 51 -12.50 -12.77 -2.10
C PHE A 51 -11.67 -13.17 -0.88
N VAL A 52 -11.87 -14.38 -0.35
CA VAL A 52 -11.16 -14.87 0.86
C VAL A 52 -9.65 -14.89 0.64
N VAL A 53 -9.18 -15.37 -0.52
CA VAL A 53 -7.74 -15.42 -0.81
C VAL A 53 -7.14 -14.01 -0.88
N LYS A 54 -7.81 -13.05 -1.54
CA LYS A 54 -7.34 -11.66 -1.60
C LYS A 54 -7.25 -11.02 -0.21
N VAL A 55 -8.24 -11.25 0.66
CA VAL A 55 -8.23 -10.76 2.05
C VAL A 55 -7.06 -11.39 2.81
N ALA A 56 -6.88 -12.70 2.73
CA ALA A 56 -5.78 -13.40 3.41
C ALA A 56 -4.40 -12.86 2.98
N VAL A 57 -4.18 -12.64 1.68
CA VAL A 57 -2.93 -12.05 1.18
C VAL A 57 -2.74 -10.61 1.63
N THR A 58 -3.81 -9.80 1.63
CA THR A 58 -3.73 -8.41 2.12
C THR A 58 -3.35 -8.37 3.60
N LEU A 59 -3.98 -9.22 4.42
CA LEU A 59 -3.66 -9.31 5.85
C LEU A 59 -2.23 -9.78 6.09
N ALA A 60 -1.76 -10.80 5.35
CA ALA A 60 -0.38 -11.26 5.43
C ALA A 60 0.62 -10.16 5.02
N CYS A 61 0.31 -9.41 3.95
CA CYS A 61 1.14 -8.30 3.50
C CYS A 61 1.21 -7.18 4.56
N LEU A 62 0.06 -6.79 5.13
CA LEU A 62 0.00 -5.80 6.21
C LEU A 62 0.71 -6.28 7.47
N TRP A 63 0.63 -7.56 7.80
CA TRP A 63 1.32 -8.10 8.98
C TRP A 63 2.85 -8.07 8.80
N LEU A 64 3.35 -8.43 7.62
CA LEU A 64 4.78 -8.46 7.33
C LEU A 64 5.37 -7.07 7.07
N MET A 65 4.66 -6.23 6.31
CA MET A 65 5.16 -4.91 5.86
C MET A 65 4.65 -3.75 6.72
N GLY A 66 3.67 -3.99 7.59
CA GLY A 66 3.07 -2.98 8.46
C GLY A 66 4.07 -2.15 9.27
N PRO A 67 5.06 -2.77 9.95
CA PRO A 67 6.07 -2.01 10.68
C PRO A 67 6.89 -1.06 9.80
N TRP A 68 7.24 -1.48 8.59
CA TRP A 68 7.98 -0.65 7.64
C TRP A 68 7.13 0.49 7.08
N MET A 69 5.86 0.21 6.76
CA MET A 69 4.89 1.22 6.32
C MET A 69 4.70 2.30 7.39
N LEU A 70 4.52 1.90 8.64
CA LEU A 70 4.36 2.81 9.77
C LEU A 70 5.62 3.68 9.98
N HIS A 71 6.82 3.11 9.89
CA HIS A 71 8.06 3.88 9.98
C HIS A 71 8.12 4.96 8.89
N ARG A 72 7.83 4.61 7.62
CA ARG A 72 7.83 5.57 6.51
C ARG A 72 6.83 6.71 6.72
N MET A 73 5.63 6.39 7.22
CA MET A 73 4.62 7.40 7.53
C MET A 73 5.05 8.30 8.68
N ALA A 74 5.62 7.72 9.75
CA ALA A 74 6.11 8.48 10.90
C ALA A 74 7.28 9.40 10.53
N ASP A 75 8.20 8.95 9.68
CA ASP A 75 9.30 9.77 9.18
C ASP A 75 8.79 10.95 8.35
N HIS A 76 7.82 10.72 7.46
CA HIS A 76 7.23 11.81 6.70
C HIS A 76 6.45 12.79 7.59
N LEU A 77 5.77 12.29 8.61
CA LEU A 77 5.09 13.14 9.60
C LEU A 77 6.07 14.06 10.32
N ARG A 78 7.25 13.58 10.69
CA ARG A 78 8.30 14.42 11.32
C ARG A 78 8.74 15.55 10.39
N ILE A 79 8.95 15.27 9.11
CA ILE A 79 9.30 16.29 8.11
C ILE A 79 8.22 17.37 8.02
N VAL A 80 6.94 16.98 8.02
CA VAL A 80 5.82 17.93 8.00
C VAL A 80 5.78 18.78 9.27
N LEU A 81 6.00 18.18 10.44
CA LEU A 81 6.00 18.90 11.72
C LEU A 81 7.16 19.91 11.80
N GLU A 82 8.36 19.52 11.38
CA GLU A 82 9.52 20.41 11.31
C GLU A 82 9.28 21.58 10.35
N ALA A 83 8.59 21.34 9.23
CA ALA A 83 8.22 22.38 8.28
C ALA A 83 7.18 23.38 8.81
N ILE A 84 6.37 23.00 9.80
CA ILE A 84 5.37 23.89 10.44
C ILE A 84 6.00 24.69 11.59
N ALA A 85 6.99 24.13 12.28
CA ALA A 85 7.66 24.77 13.41
C ALA A 85 8.59 25.94 13.03
N VAL A 86 8.85 26.14 11.73
CA VAL A 86 9.72 27.17 11.14
C VAL A 86 8.95 28.11 10.23
#